data_AF-A0A328AEM9-F1
#
_entry.id   AF-A0A328AEM9-F1
#
_cell.length_a   1.000
_cell.length_b   1.000
_cell.length_c   1.000
_cell.angle_alpha   90.00
_cell.angle_beta   90.00
_cell.angle_gamma   90.00
#
_symmetry.space_group_name_H-M   'P 1'
#
loop_
_entity.id
_entity.type
_entity.pdbx_description
1 polymer ?
#
loop_
_entity_poly.entity_id
_entity_poly.type
_entity_poly.pdbx_seq_one_letter_code
_entity_poly.pdbx_strand_id
1 'polypeptide(L)'
;MDIALGAAVRVRRKSMGISQEALAEQCGVSFQQIQKYENGANRISFSRLVQISRALKCRVVDLMDVLDAPDRDQPADIDMLSRMRTPGAVELLAAYEQLNADSRTALVGLLRTLAIQQETRPRHRVVA
;
A
#
# COMPACT_ATOMS: atom_id res chain seq x y z
N MET A 1 3.26 -4.30 15.15
CA MET A 1 3.68 -5.19 14.05
C MET A 1 2.79 -6.44 13.97
N ASP A 2 2.79 -7.32 14.99
CA ASP A 2 2.05 -8.60 14.94
C ASP A 2 0.51 -8.44 14.78
N ILE A 3 -0.09 -7.49 15.50
CA ILE A 3 -1.54 -7.21 15.43
C ILE A 3 -1.97 -6.74 14.04
N ALA A 4 -1.20 -5.82 13.44
CA ALA A 4 -1.50 -5.29 12.11
C ALA A 4 -1.32 -6.36 11.01
N LEU A 5 -0.30 -7.21 11.13
CA LEU A 5 -0.12 -8.36 10.23
C LEU A 5 -1.27 -9.36 10.36
N GLY A 6 -1.68 -9.70 11.59
CA GLY A 6 -2.85 -10.54 11.85
C GLY A 6 -4.14 -9.97 11.26
N ALA A 7 -4.34 -8.66 11.38
CA ALA A 7 -5.46 -7.96 10.78
C ALA A 7 -5.42 -8.01 9.24
N ALA A 8 -4.26 -7.85 8.62
CA ALA A 8 -4.08 -7.96 7.17
C ALA A 8 -4.45 -9.37 6.67
N VAL A 9 -3.99 -10.42 7.37
CA VAL A 9 -4.36 -11.82 7.11
C VAL A 9 -5.88 -12.00 7.19
N ARG A 10 -6.52 -11.47 8.24
CA ARG A 10 -7.99 -11.55 8.42
C ARG A 10 -8.75 -10.86 7.29
N VAL A 11 -8.34 -9.66 6.90
CA VAL A 11 -8.97 -8.88 5.84
C VAL A 11 -8.88 -9.63 4.51
N ARG A 12 -7.68 -10.12 4.16
CA ARG A 12 -7.47 -10.88 2.92
C ARG A 12 -8.24 -12.21 2.92
N ARG A 13 -8.25 -12.93 4.05
CA ARG A 13 -9.03 -14.15 4.19
C ARG A 13 -10.52 -13.90 3.94
N LYS A 14 -11.07 -12.83 4.54
CA LYS A 14 -12.47 -12.45 4.35
C LYS A 14 -12.78 -12.05 2.91
N SER A 15 -11.90 -11.32 2.22
CA SER A 15 -12.13 -10.95 0.82
C SER A 15 -12.13 -12.14 -0.14
N MET A 16 -11.51 -13.25 0.26
CA MET A 16 -11.58 -14.53 -0.45
C MET A 16 -12.79 -15.39 -0.06
N GLY A 17 -13.58 -14.98 0.95
CA GLY A 17 -14.75 -15.74 1.40
C GLY A 17 -14.43 -17.07 2.09
N ILE A 18 -13.19 -17.29 2.54
CA ILE A 18 -12.80 -18.55 3.20
C ILE A 18 -12.90 -18.44 4.73
N SER A 19 -13.26 -19.52 5.41
CA SER A 19 -13.33 -19.57 6.87
C SER A 19 -11.93 -19.67 7.51
N GLN A 20 -11.84 -19.44 8.82
CA GLN A 20 -10.57 -19.62 9.56
C GLN A 20 -10.17 -21.10 9.59
N GLU A 21 -11.13 -22.02 9.65
CA GLU A 21 -10.91 -23.47 9.59
C GLU A 21 -10.31 -23.87 8.25
N ALA A 22 -10.85 -23.34 7.14
CA ALA A 22 -10.32 -23.60 5.81
C ALA A 22 -8.90 -23.06 5.64
N LEU A 23 -8.59 -21.87 6.18
CA LEU A 23 -7.23 -21.34 6.18
C LEU A 23 -6.29 -22.19 7.05
N ALA A 24 -6.78 -22.67 8.19
CA ALA A 24 -6.01 -23.49 9.11
C ALA A 24 -5.62 -24.83 8.46
N GLU A 25 -6.56 -25.48 7.77
CA GLU A 25 -6.33 -26.70 7.00
C GLU A 25 -5.27 -26.49 5.93
N GLN A 26 -5.39 -25.43 5.11
CA GLN A 26 -4.40 -25.12 4.07
C GLN A 26 -3.01 -24.80 4.63
N CYS A 27 -2.95 -24.25 5.85
CA CYS A 27 -1.68 -23.95 6.52
C CYS A 27 -1.15 -25.12 7.36
N GLY A 28 -1.91 -26.20 7.56
CA GLY A 28 -1.53 -27.30 8.45
C GLY A 28 -1.35 -26.84 9.90
N VAL A 29 -2.26 -26.00 10.41
CA VAL A 29 -2.31 -25.55 11.81
C VAL A 29 -3.72 -25.72 12.37
N SER A 30 -3.87 -25.55 13.68
CA SER A 30 -5.22 -25.57 14.29
C SER A 30 -5.99 -24.29 13.97
N PHE A 31 -7.32 -24.40 13.96
CA PHE A 31 -8.22 -23.24 13.88
C PHE A 31 -7.89 -22.17 14.92
N GLN A 32 -7.67 -22.60 16.17
CA GLN A 32 -7.29 -21.71 17.27
C GLN A 32 -5.98 -20.96 16.98
N GLN A 33 -5.05 -21.59 16.26
CA GLN A 33 -3.79 -20.96 15.88
C GLN A 33 -4.01 -19.85 14.85
N ILE A 34 -4.86 -20.07 13.83
CA ILE A 34 -5.27 -19.01 12.90
C ILE A 34 -5.99 -17.88 13.64
N GLN A 35 -6.90 -18.21 14.57
CA GLN A 35 -7.58 -17.20 15.38
C GLN A 35 -6.59 -16.34 16.18
N LYS A 36 -5.59 -16.98 16.81
CA LYS A 36 -4.51 -16.31 17.56
C LYS A 36 -3.56 -15.50 16.65
N TYR A 37 -3.40 -15.89 15.39
CA TYR A 37 -2.67 -15.10 14.41
C TYR A 37 -3.48 -13.86 14.00
N GLU A 38 -4.76 -14.04 13.66
CA GLU A 38 -5.62 -12.96 13.16
C GLU A 38 -5.92 -11.88 14.22
N ASN A 39 -5.91 -12.22 15.50
CA ASN A 39 -6.06 -11.25 16.59
C ASN A 39 -4.72 -10.73 17.14
N GLY A 40 -3.58 -11.20 16.60
CA GLY A 40 -2.24 -10.79 17.03
C GLY A 40 -1.80 -11.33 18.40
N ALA A 41 -2.55 -12.25 19.02
CA ALA A 41 -2.15 -12.88 20.27
C ALA A 41 -0.89 -13.74 20.12
N ASN A 42 -0.68 -14.33 18.95
CA ASN A 42 0.54 -15.07 18.61
C ASN A 42 1.25 -14.42 17.43
N ARG A 43 2.59 -14.32 17.55
CA ARG A 43 3.45 -13.92 16.43
C ARG A 43 3.40 -14.93 15.30
N ILE A 44 3.42 -14.44 14.07
CA ILE A 44 3.52 -15.25 12.86
C ILE A 44 5.00 -15.30 12.46
N SER A 45 5.60 -16.48 12.44
CA SER A 45 6.96 -16.63 11.92
C SER A 45 6.99 -16.38 10.41
N PHE A 46 8.14 -15.97 9.85
CA PHE A 46 8.25 -15.73 8.42
C PHE A 46 7.87 -16.94 7.56
N SER A 47 8.32 -18.15 7.95
CA SER A 47 7.93 -19.40 7.28
C SER A 47 6.41 -19.60 7.26
N ARG A 48 5.75 -19.30 8.39
CA ARG A 48 4.28 -19.39 8.47
C ARG A 48 3.60 -18.32 7.62
N LEU A 49 4.13 -17.10 7.60
CA LEU A 49 3.62 -16.01 6.77
C LEU A 49 3.70 -16.37 5.28
N VAL A 50 4.78 -17.00 4.84
CA VAL A 50 4.92 -17.51 3.45
C VAL A 50 3.81 -18.52 3.14
N GLN A 51 3.55 -19.49 4.04
CA GLN A 51 2.47 -20.46 3.85
C GLN A 51 1.08 -19.80 3.80
N ILE A 52 0.82 -18.87 4.71
CA ILE A 52 -0.43 -18.09 4.74
C ILE A 52 -0.60 -17.31 3.43
N SER A 53 0.45 -16.64 2.93
CA SER A 53 0.36 -15.88 1.67
C SER A 53 0.02 -16.77 0.47
N ARG A 54 0.55 -18.00 0.43
CA ARG A 54 0.21 -18.99 -0.60
C ARG A 54 -1.25 -19.43 -0.51
N ALA A 55 -1.73 -19.76 0.69
CA ALA A 55 -3.13 -20.12 0.93
C ALA A 55 -4.08 -18.97 0.54
N LEU A 56 -3.66 -17.74 0.82
CA LEU A 56 -4.39 -16.50 0.51
C LEU A 56 -4.14 -15.95 -0.91
N LYS A 57 -3.42 -16.70 -1.75
CA LYS A 57 -3.13 -16.35 -3.15
C LYS A 57 -2.65 -14.90 -3.28
N CYS A 58 -1.73 -14.47 -2.42
CA CYS A 58 -1.11 -13.15 -2.46
C CYS A 58 0.41 -13.27 -2.24
N ARG A 59 1.12 -12.18 -2.48
CA ARG A 59 2.53 -12.08 -2.12
C ARG A 59 2.65 -11.74 -0.63
N VAL A 60 3.76 -12.14 -0.01
CA VAL A 60 4.06 -11.78 1.39
C VAL A 60 4.06 -10.27 1.59
N VAL A 61 4.58 -9.51 0.61
CA VAL A 61 4.60 -8.04 0.64
C VAL A 61 3.20 -7.44 0.72
N ASP A 62 2.20 -8.03 0.08
CA ASP A 62 0.83 -7.51 0.10
C ASP A 62 0.20 -7.57 1.53
N LEU A 63 0.71 -8.48 2.39
CA LEU A 63 0.31 -8.57 3.80
C LEU A 63 1.14 -7.65 4.70
N MET A 64 2.36 -7.28 4.27
CA MET A 64 3.26 -6.39 5.00
C MET A 64 3.05 -4.92 4.66
N ASP A 65 2.53 -4.57 3.49
CA ASP A 65 2.24 -3.17 3.10
C ASP A 65 1.28 -2.48 4.08
N VAL A 66 0.47 -3.25 4.83
CA VAL A 66 -0.38 -2.73 5.91
C VAL A 66 0.43 -2.24 7.12
N LEU A 67 1.68 -2.69 7.27
CA LEU A 67 2.62 -2.25 8.30
C LEU A 67 3.35 -0.96 7.92
N ASP A 68 3.53 -0.72 6.62
CA ASP A 68 4.21 0.46 6.07
C ASP A 68 3.23 1.60 5.73
N ALA A 69 1.92 1.38 5.88
CA ALA A 69 0.94 2.45 5.82
C ALA A 69 1.18 3.40 7.01
N PRO A 70 1.65 4.64 6.80
CA PRO A 70 1.52 5.65 7.83
C PRO A 70 0.01 5.81 8.09
N ASP A 71 -0.38 5.79 9.36
CA ASP A 71 -1.74 5.97 9.89
C ASP A 71 -2.85 6.06 8.82
N ARG A 72 -3.70 5.02 8.75
CA ARG A 72 -4.90 4.97 7.91
C ARG A 72 -5.99 6.00 8.27
N ASP A 73 -5.64 7.03 9.04
CA ASP A 73 -6.42 8.25 9.22
C ASP A 73 -6.10 9.33 8.16
N GLN A 74 -5.18 9.07 7.22
CA GLN A 74 -5.09 9.88 6.00
C GLN A 74 -6.00 9.32 4.91
N PRO A 75 -6.92 10.13 4.35
CA PRO A 75 -7.89 9.69 3.35
C PRO A 75 -7.19 9.53 1.99
N ALA A 76 -6.36 8.49 1.85
CA ALA A 76 -5.55 8.26 0.66
C ALA A 76 -6.41 8.01 -0.60
N ASP A 77 -7.60 7.42 -0.47
CA ASP A 77 -8.50 7.24 -1.62
C ASP A 77 -9.11 8.56 -2.10
N ILE A 78 -9.46 9.47 -1.17
CA ILE A 78 -9.96 10.82 -1.51
C ILE A 78 -8.81 11.70 -2.03
N ASP A 79 -7.62 11.56 -1.45
CA ASP A 79 -6.41 12.29 -1.83
C ASP A 79 -5.92 11.84 -3.22
N MET A 80 -5.85 10.54 -3.50
CA MET A 80 -5.50 10.00 -4.83
C MET A 80 -6.53 10.42 -5.90
N LEU A 81 -7.83 10.25 -5.63
CA LEU A 81 -8.89 10.66 -6.56
C LEU A 81 -8.91 12.17 -6.79
N SER A 82 -8.61 12.98 -5.77
CA SER A 82 -8.52 14.44 -5.93
C SER A 82 -7.26 14.86 -6.71
N ARG A 83 -6.12 14.21 -6.47
CA ARG A 83 -4.88 14.41 -7.24
C ARG A 83 -5.06 14.03 -8.71
N MET A 84 -5.79 12.95 -9.02
CA MET A 84 -6.11 12.56 -10.39
C MET A 84 -7.07 13.53 -11.10
N ARG A 85 -7.81 14.39 -10.37
CA ARG A 85 -8.60 15.49 -10.96
C ARG A 85 -7.75 16.71 -11.33
N THR A 86 -6.47 16.73 -10.98
CA THR A 86 -5.56 17.79 -11.42
C THR A 86 -5.44 17.73 -12.94
N PRO A 87 -5.73 18.84 -13.66
CA PRO A 87 -5.58 18.86 -15.12
C PRO A 87 -4.17 18.42 -15.54
N GLY A 88 -4.10 17.47 -16.47
CA GLY A 88 -2.84 16.90 -16.96
C GLY A 88 -2.20 15.81 -16.09
N ALA A 89 -2.74 15.49 -14.90
CA ALA A 89 -2.14 14.46 -14.04
C ALA A 89 -2.24 13.05 -14.63
N VAL A 90 -3.38 12.69 -15.22
CA VAL A 90 -3.58 11.39 -15.86
C VAL A 90 -2.71 11.25 -17.11
N GLU A 91 -2.62 12.30 -17.92
CA GLU A 91 -1.78 12.33 -19.13
C GLU A 91 -0.30 12.19 -18.78
N LEU A 92 0.16 12.87 -17.73
CA LEU A 92 1.52 12.76 -17.22
C LEU A 92 1.84 11.32 -16.76
N LEU A 93 0.92 10.69 -16.02
CA LEU A 93 1.10 9.32 -15.54
C LEU A 93 1.16 8.32 -16.71
N ALA A 94 0.23 8.44 -17.67
CA ALA A 94 0.20 7.58 -18.85
C ALA A 94 1.46 7.73 -19.71
N ALA A 95 1.98 8.96 -19.86
CA ALA A 95 3.25 9.21 -20.55
C ALA A 95 4.44 8.63 -19.77
N TYR A 96 4.45 8.78 -18.44
CA TYR A 96 5.53 8.30 -17.57
C TYR A 96 5.70 6.77 -17.62
N GLU A 97 4.60 6.02 -17.71
CA GLU A 97 4.63 4.56 -17.81
C GLU A 97 5.35 4.06 -19.06
N GLN A 98 5.30 4.80 -20.17
CA GLN A 98 5.94 4.44 -21.43
C GLN A 98 7.44 4.78 -21.49
N LEU A 99 7.94 5.55 -20.52
CA LEU A 99 9.34 5.98 -20.49
C LEU A 99 10.29 4.85 -20.03
N ASN A 100 11.52 4.89 -20.53
CA ASN A 100 12.63 4.08 -20.01
C ASN A 100 13.18 4.67 -18.69
N ALA A 101 14.04 3.91 -17.99
CA ALA A 101 14.55 4.28 -16.68
C ALA A 101 15.30 5.63 -16.65
N ASP A 102 16.08 5.90 -17.70
CA ASP A 102 16.86 7.15 -17.81
C ASP A 102 15.93 8.36 -18.01
N SER A 103 14.92 8.22 -18.87
CA SER A 103 13.95 9.28 -19.16
C SER A 103 13.06 9.57 -17.95
N ARG A 104 12.69 8.54 -17.18
CA ARG A 104 11.97 8.71 -15.90
C ARG A 104 12.80 9.50 -14.89
N THR A 105 14.07 9.15 -14.75
CA THR A 105 15.01 9.85 -13.87
C THR A 105 15.16 11.32 -14.25
N ALA A 106 15.32 11.60 -15.55
CA ALA A 106 15.40 12.96 -16.06
C ALA A 106 14.12 13.78 -15.82
N LEU A 107 12.95 13.19 -16.06
CA LEU A 107 11.66 13.85 -15.84
C LEU A 107 11.42 14.19 -14.37
N VAL A 108 11.72 13.27 -13.45
CA VAL A 108 11.62 13.54 -12.00
C VAL A 108 12.59 14.66 -11.59
N GLY A 109 13.80 14.67 -12.14
CA GLY A 109 14.77 15.74 -11.93
C GLY A 109 14.22 17.10 -12.35
N LEU A 110 13.67 17.21 -13.57
CA LEU A 110 13.05 18.43 -14.08
C LEU A 110 11.90 18.91 -13.19
N LEU A 111 10.99 18.01 -12.81
CA LEU A 111 9.85 18.35 -11.95
C LEU A 111 10.29 18.90 -10.60
N ARG A 112 11.35 18.35 -10.00
CA ARG A 112 11.94 18.88 -8.76
C ARG A 112 12.51 20.29 -8.95
N THR A 113 13.24 20.52 -10.04
CA THR A 113 13.78 21.85 -10.36
C THR A 113 12.67 22.88 -10.54
N LEU A 114 11.61 22.53 -11.26
CA LEU A 114 10.46 23.41 -11.46
C LEU A 114 9.72 23.71 -10.15
N ALA A 115 9.56 22.72 -9.27
CA ALA A 115 8.94 22.91 -7.95
C ALA A 115 9.71 23.92 -7.09
N ILE A 116 11.04 23.78 -7.02
CA ILE A 116 11.93 24.70 -6.26
C ILE A 116 11.86 26.13 -6.83
N GLN A 117 11.74 26.28 -8.16
CA GLN A 117 11.62 27.60 -8.80
C GLN A 117 10.28 28.29 -8.57
N GLN A 118 9.20 27.55 -8.29
CA GLN A 118 7.90 28.15 -7.99
C GLN A 118 7.81 28.67 -6.55
N GLU A 119 8.56 28.09 -5.61
CA GLU A 119 8.65 28.57 -4.22
C GLU A 119 9.47 29.87 -4.08
N THR A 120 10.37 30.13 -5.03
CA THR A 120 11.30 31.28 -4.99
C THR A 120 10.80 32.54 -5.71
N ARG A 121 9.65 32.49 -6.40
CA ARG A 121 9.01 33.70 -6.95
C ARG A 121 8.16 34.40 -5.87
N PRO A 122 8.48 35.64 -5.44
CA PRO A 122 7.61 36.36 -4.52
C PRO A 122 6.26 36.60 -5.20
N ARG A 123 5.17 36.21 -4.54
CA ARG A 123 3.81 36.61 -4.91
C ARG A 123 3.77 38.13 -4.87
N HIS A 124 3.90 38.80 -6.01
CA HIS A 124 3.63 40.23 -6.10
C HIS A 124 2.16 40.46 -5.76
N ARG A 125 1.93 40.92 -4.53
CA ARG A 125 0.64 41.36 -4.05
C ARG A 125 0.34 42.68 -4.77
N VAL A 126 -0.59 42.64 -5.73
CA VAL A 126 -1.17 43.83 -6.35
C VAL A 126 -1.83 44.62 -5.22
N VAL A 127 -1.26 45.78 -4.91
CA VAL A 127 -1.82 46.76 -3.98
C VAL A 127 -2.83 47.57 -4.78
N ALA A 128 -4.09 47.53 -4.35
CA ALA A 128 -5.12 48.49 -4.73
C ALA A 128 -5.14 49.63 -3.70
#